data_AF-A0A952GY27-F1
#
_entry.id   AF-A0A952GY27-F1
#
_cell.length_a   1.000
_cell.length_b   1.000
_cell.length_c   1.000
_cell.angle_alpha   90.00
_cell.angle_beta   90.00
_cell.angle_gamma   90.00
#
_symmetry.space_group_name_H-M   'P 1'
#
loop_
_entity.id
_entity.type
_entity.pdbx_description
1 polymer ?
#
loop_
_entity_poly.entity_id
_entity_poly.type
_entity_poly.pdbx_seq_one_letter_code
_entity_poly.pdbx_strand_id
1 'polypeptide(L)' 'MDALIIAAGYGSRLAGISRSKPLTPVAGIPLLELGVRQAAAAGVRRVVVVTGHCADE' A
#
# COMPACT_ATOMS: atom_id res chain seq x y z
N MET A 1 13.85 -7.37 -11.81
CA MET A 1 13.94 -6.22 -10.89
C MET A 1 12.89 -6.41 -9.82
N ASP A 2 13.20 -5.99 -8.60
CA ASP A 2 12.30 -6.06 -7.44
C ASP A 2 11.79 -4.66 -7.11
N ALA A 3 10.59 -4.56 -6.52
CA ALA A 3 10.05 -3.30 -6.00
C ALA A 3 9.92 -3.34 -4.49
N LEU A 4 10.13 -2.20 -3.85
CA LEU A 4 9.89 -1.97 -2.43
C LEU A 4 8.77 -0.95 -2.27
N ILE A 5 7.71 -1.31 -1.54
CA ILE A 5 6.62 -0.39 -1.16
C ILE A 5 6.68 -0.16 0.35
N ILE A 6 6.80 1.11 0.76
CA ILE A 6 6.81 1.49 2.18
C ILE A 6 5.37 1.80 2.63
N ALA A 7 4.77 0.85 3.33
CA ALA A 7 3.41 0.87 3.83
C ALA A 7 3.34 0.93 5.38
N ALA A 8 4.38 1.46 6.03
CA ALA A 8 4.55 1.43 7.49
C ALA A 8 4.07 2.69 8.25
N GLY A 9 3.64 3.73 7.52
CA GLY A 9 3.33 5.03 8.12
C GLY A 9 1.99 5.09 8.86
N TYR A 10 1.94 5.88 9.93
CA TYR A 10 0.75 6.07 10.79
C TYR A 10 -0.51 6.57 10.06
N GLY A 11 -0.37 7.30 8.95
CA GLY A 11 -1.52 7.72 8.15
C GLY A 11 -2.43 8.78 8.77
N SER A 12 -1.99 9.53 9.80
CA SER A 12 -2.80 10.48 10.57
C SER A 12 -3.69 11.44 9.77
N ARG A 13 -3.19 11.95 8.64
CA ARG A 13 -3.95 12.88 7.78
C ARG A 13 -5.18 12.23 7.14
N LEU A 14 -5.18 10.91 6.96
CA LEU A 14 -6.29 10.13 6.40
C LEU A 14 -7.07 9.37 7.47
N ALA A 15 -6.68 9.45 8.75
CA ALA A 15 -7.27 8.65 9.83
C ALA A 15 -8.79 8.89 10.01
N GLY A 16 -9.30 10.07 9.63
CA GLY A 16 -10.74 10.37 9.64
C GLY A 16 -11.54 9.71 8.52
N ILE A 17 -10.88 9.13 7.52
CA ILE A 17 -11.49 8.52 6.33
C ILE A 17 -11.23 7.01 6.30
N SER A 18 -10.04 6.57 6.73
CA SER A 18 -9.62 5.17 6.73
C SER A 18 -8.65 4.90 7.87
N ARG A 19 -8.79 3.74 8.52
CA ARG A 19 -7.90 3.31 9.61
C ARG A 19 -6.49 2.97 9.13
N SER A 20 -6.37 2.40 7.93
CA SER A 20 -5.09 1.99 7.35
C SER A 20 -4.92 2.63 5.97
N LYS A 21 -3.92 3.51 5.82
CA LYS A 21 -3.65 4.18 4.53
C LYS A 21 -3.42 3.17 3.38
N PRO A 22 -2.59 2.12 3.53
CA PRO A 22 -2.38 1.14 2.46
C PRO A 22 -3.67 0.45 1.99
N LEU A 23 -4.63 0.26 2.90
CA LEU A 23 -5.92 -0.38 2.62
C LEU A 23 -7.04 0.63 2.28
N THR A 24 -6.76 1.94 2.30
CA THR A 24 -7.75 2.95 1.92
C THR A 24 -8.22 2.70 0.48
N PRO A 25 -9.53 2.57 0.24
CA PRO A 25 -10.06 2.38 -1.10
C PRO A 25 -9.95 3.68 -1.91
N VAL A 26 -9.43 3.57 -3.12
CA VAL A 26 -9.42 4.61 -4.15
C VAL A 26 -10.17 4.05 -5.35
N ALA A 27 -11.36 4.62 -5.62
CA ALA A 27 -12.31 4.08 -6.60
C ALA A 27 -12.60 2.58 -6.38
N GLY A 28 -12.72 2.16 -5.11
CA GLY A 28 -12.99 0.77 -4.72
C GLY A 28 -11.77 -0.17 -4.69
N ILE A 29 -10.58 0.31 -5.05
CA ILE A 29 -9.34 -0.49 -5.06
C ILE A 29 -8.42 -0.03 -3.92
N PRO A 30 -7.85 -0.93 -3.09
CA PRO A 30 -6.88 -0.55 -2.07
C PRO A 30 -5.69 0.22 -2.65
N LEU A 31 -5.27 1.30 -1.97
CA LEU A 31 -4.14 2.11 -2.41
C LEU A 31 -2.85 1.28 -2.62
N LEU A 32 -2.59 0.29 -1.77
CA LEU A 32 -1.46 -0.62 -1.90
C LEU A 32 -1.53 -1.43 -3.20
N GLU A 33 -2.71 -1.92 -3.56
CA GLU A 33 -2.91 -2.70 -4.77
C GLU A 33 -2.63 -1.87 -6.03
N LEU A 34 -3.01 -0.59 -6.03
CA LEU A 34 -2.66 0.31 -7.14
C LEU A 34 -1.15 0.35 -7.34
N GLY A 35 -0.35 0.48 -6.28
CA GLY A 35 1.12 0.43 -6.36
C GLY A 35 1.67 -0.90 -6.86
N VAL A 36 1.11 -2.03 -6.39
CA VAL A 36 1.50 -3.38 -6.84
C VAL A 36 1.21 -3.58 -8.33
N ARG A 37 0.03 -3.16 -8.81
CA ARG A 37 -0.35 -3.25 -10.22
C ARG A 37 0.57 -2.40 -11.11
N GLN A 38 0.95 -1.21 -10.66
CA GLN A 38 1.92 -0.38 -11.39
C GLN A 38 3.30 -1.03 -11.46
N ALA A 39 3.78 -1.62 -10.36
CA ALA A 39 5.04 -2.36 -10.36
C ALA A 39 4.99 -3.56 -11.33
N ALA A 40 3.89 -4.33 -11.32
CA ALA A 40 3.69 -5.45 -12.24
C ALA A 40 3.66 -4.98 -13.71
N ALA A 41 2.97 -3.88 -14.02
CA ALA A 41 2.94 -3.29 -15.35
C ALA A 41 4.35 -2.84 -15.84
N ALA A 42 5.23 -2.45 -14.90
CA ALA A 42 6.63 -2.14 -15.17
C ALA A 42 7.55 -3.39 -15.29
N GLY A 43 7.00 -4.60 -15.24
CA GLY A 43 7.75 -5.85 -15.37
C GLY A 43 8.38 -6.37 -14.08
N VAL A 44 8.00 -5.84 -12.92
CA VAL A 44 8.45 -6.35 -11.62
C VAL A 44 7.76 -7.67 -11.32
N ARG A 45 8.54 -8.69 -10.94
CA ARG A 45 8.02 -10.02 -10.56
C ARG A 45 7.98 -10.27 -9.06
N ARG A 46 8.66 -9.43 -8.26
CA ARG A 46 8.71 -9.52 -6.81
C ARG A 46 8.54 -8.15 -6.18
N VAL A 47 7.52 -8.03 -5.34
CA VAL A 47 7.26 -6.83 -4.54
C VAL A 47 7.47 -7.17 -3.07
N VAL A 48 8.28 -6.37 -2.39
CA VAL A 48 8.45 -6.40 -0.94
C VAL A 48 7.67 -5.24 -0.36
N VAL A 49 6.81 -5.52 0.62
CA VAL A 49 6.05 -4.49 1.32
C VAL A 49 6.57 -4.38 2.74
N VAL A 50 6.97 -3.18 3.13
CA VAL A 50 7.34 -2.88 4.53
C VAL A 50 6.09 -2.41 5.24
N THR A 51 5.67 -3.16 6.25
CA THR A 51 4.51 -2.84 7.10
C THR A 51 4.96 -2.21 8.42
N GLY A 52 4.02 -1.61 9.16
CA GLY A 52 4.30 -0.88 10.40
C GLY A 52 3.02 -0.69 11.20
N HIS A 53 2.54 0.55 11.33
CA HIS A 53 1.25 0.79 11.99
C HIS A 53 0.11 0.00 11.31
N CYS A 54 -0.73 -0.69 12.09
CA CYS A 54 -1.77 -1.62 11.61
C CYS A 54 -1.22 -2.75 10.72
N ALA A 55 -0.02 -3.28 10.98
CA ALA A 55 0.58 -4.35 10.17
C ALA A 55 -0.21 -5.67 10.20
N ASP A 56 -0.83 -5.99 11.34
CA ASP A 56 -1.56 -7.25 11.57
C ASP A 56 -3.08 -7.11 11.36
N GLU A 57 -3.55 -5.92 10.97
CA GLU A 57 -4.94 -5.64 10.59
C GLU A 57 -5.14 -5.78 9.07
#